data_AF-A0A1Y6HEU9-F1
#
_entry.id   AF-A0A1Y6HEU9-F1
#
_cell.length_a   1.000
_cell.length_b   1.000
_cell.length_c   1.000
_cell.angle_alpha   90.00
_cell.angle_beta   90.00
_cell.angle_gamma   90.00
#
_symmetry.space_group_name_H-M   'P 1'
#
loop_
_entity.id
_entity.type
_entity.pdbx_description
1 polymer ?
#
loop_
_entity_poly.entity_id
_entity_poly.type
_entity_poly.pdbx_seq_one_letter_code
_entity_poly.pdbx_strand_id
1 'polypeptide(L)'
;MCTLEYVTGKRSAPLQDLLGEGARIAPADGGDVAALHDDDAGTVAAEPSAFAPTLKGLEHGAATLYAYTHGNAAIAASGWTLEARAAGGAWKVVDQRREKAFEWPLQTRPFRIATPSVYAAYRLRLNAPEKVQLAQIELLGVAAATR
;
A
#
# COMPACT_ATOMS: atom_id res chain seq x y z
N MET A 1 12.87 10.44 -50.21
CA MET A 1 13.68 9.84 -49.13
C MET A 1 12.98 10.17 -47.82
N CYS A 2 12.51 9.17 -47.08
CA CYS A 2 11.87 9.35 -45.77
C CYS A 2 12.66 8.50 -44.77
N THR A 3 13.39 9.14 -43.87
CA THR A 3 14.09 8.49 -42.77
C THR A 3 13.08 8.25 -41.65
N LEU A 4 12.78 6.99 -41.35
CA LEU A 4 12.11 6.60 -40.10
C LEU A 4 13.16 6.67 -38.98
N GLU A 5 13.02 7.64 -38.09
CA GLU A 5 13.71 7.60 -36.80
C GLU A 5 13.04 6.56 -35.92
N TYR A 6 13.79 5.50 -35.59
CA TYR A 6 13.36 4.46 -34.67
C TYR A 6 13.47 5.02 -33.25
N VAL A 7 12.36 5.44 -32.65
CA VAL A 7 12.32 5.75 -31.22
C VAL A 7 12.34 4.41 -30.47
N THR A 8 13.49 4.02 -29.94
CA THR A 8 13.60 2.88 -29.04
C THR A 8 12.74 3.14 -27.81
N GLY A 9 11.63 2.41 -27.67
CA GLY A 9 10.80 2.46 -26.47
C GLY A 9 11.62 2.05 -25.25
N LYS A 10 11.78 2.95 -24.28
CA LYS A 10 12.35 2.59 -22.97
C LYS A 10 11.44 1.56 -22.32
N ARG A 11 11.95 0.36 -22.03
CA ARG A 11 11.23 -0.66 -21.28
C ARG A 11 10.94 -0.11 -19.88
N SER A 12 9.66 0.04 -19.53
CA SER A 12 9.28 0.39 -18.17
C SER A 12 9.64 -0.77 -17.24
N ALA A 13 10.30 -0.49 -16.12
CA ALA A 13 10.55 -1.51 -15.10
C ALA A 13 9.21 -1.97 -14.50
N PRO A 14 9.05 -3.27 -14.16
CA PRO A 14 7.88 -3.72 -13.43
C PRO A 14 7.81 -3.02 -12.07
N LEU A 15 6.59 -2.78 -11.57
CA LEU A 15 6.41 -2.34 -10.20
C LEU A 15 6.78 -3.49 -9.26
N GLN A 16 7.45 -3.14 -8.16
CA GLN A 16 7.83 -4.03 -7.08
C GLN A 16 7.05 -3.64 -5.84
N ASP A 17 6.68 -4.63 -5.02
CA ASP A 17 6.25 -4.33 -3.66
C ASP A 17 7.45 -3.87 -2.83
N LEU A 18 7.30 -2.72 -2.18
CA LEU A 18 8.30 -2.12 -1.32
C LEU A 18 8.20 -2.63 0.12
N LEU A 19 7.20 -3.47 0.44
CA LEU A 19 7.09 -4.20 1.70
C LEU A 19 7.88 -5.52 1.64
N GLY A 20 9.19 -5.42 1.40
CA GLY A 20 10.09 -6.59 1.34
C GLY A 20 10.36 -7.24 2.71
N GLU A 21 11.36 -8.13 2.75
CA GLU A 21 11.69 -8.96 3.93
C GLU A 21 11.94 -8.16 5.23
N GLY A 22 12.49 -6.95 5.11
CA GLY A 22 12.76 -6.07 6.25
C GLY A 22 11.55 -5.24 6.71
N ALA A 23 10.46 -5.27 5.96
CA ALA A 23 9.29 -4.45 6.22
C ALA A 23 8.48 -5.00 7.39
N ARG A 24 7.68 -4.12 8.00
CA ARG A 24 6.71 -4.47 9.03
C ARG A 24 5.47 -3.60 8.91
N ILE A 25 4.31 -4.20 9.15
CA ILE A 25 3.04 -3.49 9.32
C ILE A 25 2.75 -3.46 10.82
N ALA A 26 3.16 -2.37 11.46
CA ALA A 26 3.12 -2.25 12.92
C ALA A 26 1.89 -1.43 13.37
N PRO A 27 0.96 -2.02 14.14
CA PRO A 27 -0.09 -1.30 14.84
C PRO A 27 0.46 -0.22 15.79
N ALA A 28 -0.42 0.67 16.28
CA ALA A 28 -0.03 1.78 17.15
C ALA A 28 0.49 1.32 18.53
N ASP A 29 0.02 0.18 19.01
CA ASP A 29 0.45 -0.51 20.24
C ASP A 29 1.70 -1.38 20.05
N GLY A 30 2.24 -1.46 18.83
CA GLY A 30 3.48 -2.15 18.50
C GLY A 30 3.27 -3.54 17.89
N GLY A 31 4.34 -4.31 17.77
CA GLY A 31 4.32 -5.60 17.08
C GLY A 31 4.32 -5.49 15.56
N ASP A 32 3.88 -6.56 14.92
CA ASP A 32 3.83 -6.71 13.47
C ASP A 32 2.65 -7.61 13.10
N VAL A 33 1.84 -7.18 12.12
CA VAL A 33 0.75 -7.98 11.57
C VAL A 33 1.26 -8.65 10.30
N ALA A 34 2.03 -9.73 10.48
CA ALA A 34 2.66 -10.47 9.39
C ALA A 34 1.68 -10.83 8.27
N ALA A 35 0.47 -11.28 8.64
CA ALA A 35 -0.60 -11.64 7.71
C ALA A 35 -0.97 -10.54 6.71
N LEU A 36 -0.68 -9.26 6.98
CA LEU A 36 -1.00 -8.17 6.05
C LEU A 36 0.04 -7.94 4.94
N HIS A 37 1.17 -8.64 4.98
CA HIS A 37 2.27 -8.48 4.02
C HIS A 37 3.07 -9.79 3.82
N ASP A 38 2.41 -10.94 3.94
CA ASP A 38 3.01 -12.26 3.74
C ASP A 38 2.88 -12.79 2.30
N ASP A 39 2.41 -11.94 1.37
CA ASP A 39 2.10 -12.27 -0.03
C ASP A 39 1.07 -13.41 -0.21
N ASP A 40 0.26 -13.70 0.82
CA ASP A 40 -0.83 -14.69 0.76
C ASP A 40 -2.18 -14.04 1.03
N ALA A 41 -2.93 -13.75 -0.04
CA ALA A 41 -4.29 -13.23 0.09
C ALA A 41 -5.28 -14.18 0.81
N GLY A 42 -4.90 -15.44 1.07
CA GLY A 42 -5.66 -16.39 1.87
C GLY A 42 -5.52 -16.22 3.38
N THR A 43 -4.50 -15.50 3.87
CA THR A 43 -4.38 -15.15 5.28
C THR A 43 -5.16 -13.85 5.55
N VAL A 44 -5.91 -13.82 6.65
CA VAL A 44 -6.79 -12.69 6.97
C VAL A 44 -6.64 -12.31 8.43
N ALA A 45 -6.39 -11.02 8.68
CA ALA A 45 -6.38 -10.42 10.00
C ALA A 45 -7.67 -9.63 10.27
N ALA A 46 -8.14 -9.67 11.52
CA ALA A 46 -9.27 -8.87 11.99
C ALA A 46 -8.75 -7.70 12.82
N GLU A 47 -8.99 -6.48 12.35
CA GLU A 47 -8.41 -5.26 12.90
C GLU A 47 -9.50 -4.33 13.47
N PRO A 48 -9.19 -3.52 14.49
CA PRO A 48 -10.13 -2.56 15.04
C PRO A 48 -10.55 -1.50 14.02
N SER A 49 -11.72 -0.87 14.22
CA SER A 49 -12.22 0.21 13.35
C SER A 49 -11.26 1.41 13.23
N ALA A 50 -10.48 1.66 14.29
CA ALA A 50 -9.47 2.71 14.37
C ALA A 50 -8.06 2.24 13.98
N PHE A 51 -7.94 1.11 13.28
CA PHE A 51 -6.65 0.57 12.85
C PHE A 51 -5.87 1.60 12.02
N ALA A 52 -4.64 1.86 12.46
CA ALA A 52 -3.78 2.89 11.91
C ALA A 52 -2.31 2.42 11.83
N PRO A 53 -2.03 1.27 11.18
CA PRO A 53 -0.70 0.69 11.17
C PRO A 53 0.31 1.61 10.48
N THR A 54 1.53 1.57 10.98
CA THR A 54 2.71 2.15 10.34
C THR A 54 3.44 1.07 9.54
N LEU A 55 3.60 1.32 8.25
CA LEU A 55 4.39 0.52 7.33
C LEU A 55 5.80 1.11 7.30
N LYS A 56 6.81 0.32 7.67
CA LYS A 56 8.22 0.75 7.86
C LYS A 56 9.17 -0.36 7.44
N GLY A 57 10.46 -0.05 7.34
CA GLY A 57 11.47 -1.02 6.87
C GLY A 57 11.36 -1.29 5.37
N LEU A 58 10.84 -0.29 4.63
CA LEU A 58 10.53 -0.41 3.21
C LEU A 58 11.81 -0.56 2.39
N GLU A 59 11.70 -1.32 1.31
CA GLU A 59 12.68 -1.26 0.24
C GLU A 59 12.79 0.16 -0.32
N HIS A 60 14.00 0.54 -0.71
CA HIS A 60 14.24 1.89 -1.20
C HIS A 60 13.56 2.09 -2.54
N GLY A 61 12.55 2.97 -2.60
CA GLY A 61 11.84 3.27 -3.83
C GLY A 61 10.76 4.32 -3.64
N ALA A 62 10.18 4.76 -4.75
CA ALA A 62 9.01 5.63 -4.74
C ALA A 62 7.76 4.77 -5.00
N ALA A 63 6.93 4.59 -3.98
CA ALA A 63 5.63 3.95 -4.18
C ALA A 63 4.75 4.88 -5.03
N THR A 64 4.09 4.29 -6.03
CA THR A 64 3.18 4.99 -6.95
C THR A 64 1.76 4.48 -6.84
N LEU A 65 1.59 3.23 -6.43
CA LEU A 65 0.32 2.63 -6.07
C LEU A 65 0.45 2.05 -4.65
N TYR A 66 -0.69 1.88 -3.99
CA TYR A 66 -0.84 0.89 -2.94
C TYR A 66 -1.97 -0.05 -3.33
N ALA A 67 -1.85 -1.33 -3.00
CA ALA A 67 -2.93 -2.29 -3.13
C ALA A 67 -3.52 -2.59 -1.75
N TYR A 68 -4.82 -2.86 -1.74
CA TYR A 68 -5.56 -3.24 -0.56
C TYR A 68 -6.41 -4.45 -0.91
N THR A 69 -6.18 -5.56 -0.20
CA THR A 69 -6.97 -6.78 -0.32
C THR A 69 -7.87 -6.91 0.90
N HIS A 70 -9.18 -6.91 0.67
CA HIS A 70 -10.15 -7.03 1.75
C HIS A 70 -10.31 -8.48 2.24
N GLY A 71 -11.02 -8.68 3.36
CA GLY A 71 -11.22 -10.01 3.96
C GLY A 71 -12.27 -10.88 3.27
N ASN A 72 -12.83 -11.82 4.04
CA ASN A 72 -13.64 -12.94 3.54
C ASN A 72 -15.10 -12.58 3.19
N ALA A 73 -15.47 -11.31 3.22
CA ALA A 73 -16.82 -10.84 2.93
C ALA A 73 -16.80 -9.62 2.03
N ALA A 74 -17.85 -9.42 1.25
CA ALA A 74 -18.06 -8.17 0.52
C ALA A 74 -18.35 -7.03 1.51
N ILE A 75 -17.90 -5.82 1.18
CA ILE A 75 -18.23 -4.61 1.94
C ILE A 75 -18.74 -3.51 1.00
N ALA A 76 -19.82 -2.86 1.41
CA ALA A 76 -20.45 -1.82 0.59
C ALA A 76 -19.68 -0.50 0.62
N ALA A 77 -19.01 -0.19 1.74
CA ALA A 77 -18.28 1.06 1.89
C ALA A 77 -17.12 0.94 2.90
N SER A 78 -15.93 1.27 2.45
CA SER A 78 -14.76 1.52 3.30
C SER A 78 -14.12 2.86 2.95
N GLY A 79 -13.47 3.46 3.94
CA GLY A 79 -12.72 4.70 3.80
C GLY A 79 -11.43 4.64 4.58
N TRP A 80 -10.42 5.35 4.09
CA TRP A 80 -9.13 5.45 4.75
C TRP A 80 -8.35 6.67 4.29
N THR A 81 -7.34 7.04 5.06
CA THR A 81 -6.35 8.06 4.71
C THR A 81 -4.97 7.40 4.67
N LEU A 82 -4.26 7.57 3.57
CA LEU A 82 -2.85 7.19 3.48
C LEU A 82 -1.99 8.40 3.80
N GLU A 83 -1.13 8.26 4.80
CA GLU A 83 -0.12 9.23 5.16
C GLU A 83 1.27 8.69 4.90
N ALA A 84 2.23 9.59 4.69
CA ALA A 84 3.63 9.23 4.55
C ALA A 84 4.53 10.27 5.21
N ARG A 85 5.76 9.86 5.54
CA ARG A 85 6.79 10.78 6.05
C ARG A 85 8.19 10.41 5.57
N ALA A 86 9.05 11.42 5.44
CA ALA A 86 10.49 11.21 5.35
C ALA A 86 11.06 10.75 6.72
N ALA A 87 12.29 10.26 6.74
CA ALA A 87 12.97 9.92 7.98
C ALA A 87 13.05 11.14 8.91
N GLY A 88 12.53 11.03 10.13
CA GLY A 88 12.44 12.13 11.10
C GLY A 88 11.43 13.24 10.75
N GLY A 89 10.73 13.15 9.61
CA GLY A 89 9.78 14.16 9.16
C GLY A 89 8.38 14.02 9.79
N ALA A 90 7.56 15.06 9.59
CA ALA A 90 6.15 15.03 9.95
C ALA A 90 5.34 14.14 8.99
N TRP A 91 4.25 13.57 9.50
CA TRP A 91 3.27 12.87 8.68
C TRP A 91 2.51 13.85 7.78
N LYS A 92 2.34 13.49 6.51
CA LYS A 92 1.48 14.21 5.57
C LYS A 92 0.52 13.25 4.88
N VAL A 93 -0.67 13.72 4.56
CA VAL A 93 -1.63 12.97 3.74
C VAL A 93 -1.12 12.92 2.31
N VAL A 94 -1.05 11.71 1.75
CA VAL A 94 -0.62 11.46 0.35
C VAL A 94 -1.71 10.81 -0.50
N ASP A 95 -2.76 10.28 0.13
CA ASP A 95 -4.02 9.89 -0.53
C ASP A 95 -5.18 9.82 0.49
N GLN A 96 -6.41 9.92 0.01
CA GLN A 96 -7.62 9.72 0.80
C GLN A 96 -8.73 9.06 -0.01
N ARG A 97 -9.36 8.03 0.56
CA ARG A 97 -10.45 7.28 -0.06
C ARG A 97 -11.68 7.26 0.83
N ARG A 98 -12.84 7.29 0.18
CA ARG A 98 -14.16 7.21 0.79
C ARG A 98 -15.02 6.29 -0.06
N GLU A 99 -15.98 5.63 0.60
CA GLU A 99 -17.05 4.85 -0.04
C GLU A 99 -16.54 3.85 -1.08
N LYS A 100 -15.43 3.17 -0.76
CA LYS A 100 -14.90 2.10 -1.60
C LYS A 100 -15.56 0.79 -1.24
N ALA A 101 -16.34 0.26 -2.17
CA ALA A 101 -16.90 -1.07 -2.08
C ALA A 101 -15.85 -2.14 -2.45
N PHE A 102 -15.99 -3.32 -1.86
CA PHE A 102 -15.32 -4.54 -2.29
C PHE A 102 -16.40 -5.58 -2.53
N GLU A 103 -16.61 -5.94 -3.80
CA GLU A 103 -17.80 -6.68 -4.25
C GLU A 103 -17.67 -8.19 -4.04
N TRP A 104 -16.44 -8.69 -3.91
CA TRP A 104 -16.14 -10.10 -3.66
C TRP A 104 -15.15 -10.28 -2.50
N PRO A 105 -15.22 -11.42 -1.79
CA PRO A 105 -14.20 -11.80 -0.80
C PRO A 105 -12.80 -11.75 -1.41
N LEU A 106 -11.82 -11.31 -0.62
CA LEU A 106 -10.40 -11.28 -1.02
C LEU A 106 -10.13 -10.44 -2.29
N GLN A 107 -10.99 -9.46 -2.57
CA GLN A 107 -10.76 -8.57 -3.70
C GLN A 107 -9.55 -7.66 -3.43
N THR A 108 -8.50 -7.80 -4.25
CA THR A 108 -7.39 -6.85 -4.34
C THR A 108 -7.78 -5.66 -5.20
N ARG A 109 -7.59 -4.45 -4.68
CA ARG A 109 -7.80 -3.21 -5.43
C ARG A 109 -6.56 -2.31 -5.33
N PRO A 110 -5.96 -1.92 -6.48
CA PRO A 110 -4.89 -0.94 -6.50
C PRO A 110 -5.44 0.49 -6.54
N PHE A 111 -4.72 1.40 -5.90
CA PHE A 111 -5.03 2.82 -5.83
C PHE A 111 -3.78 3.66 -6.06
N ARG A 112 -3.88 4.70 -6.90
CA ARG A 112 -2.79 5.64 -7.15
C ARG A 112 -2.56 6.56 -5.96
N ILE A 113 -1.32 6.65 -5.51
CA ILE A 113 -0.88 7.65 -4.53
C ILE A 113 -0.87 9.01 -5.24
N ALA A 114 -1.57 10.00 -4.69
CA ALA A 114 -1.73 11.30 -5.35
C ALA A 114 -0.41 12.08 -5.40
N THR A 115 0.42 11.94 -4.37
CA THR A 115 1.73 12.60 -4.26
C THR A 115 2.86 11.59 -4.02
N PRO A 116 3.25 10.80 -5.03
CA PRO A 116 4.28 9.78 -4.91
C PRO A 116 5.66 10.42 -4.68
N SER A 117 6.46 9.81 -3.82
CA SER A 117 7.84 10.18 -3.52
C SER A 117 8.51 9.02 -2.79
N VAL A 118 9.83 9.08 -2.62
CA VAL A 118 10.53 8.25 -1.64
C VAL A 118 10.12 8.71 -0.24
N TYR A 119 9.62 7.77 0.58
CA TYR A 119 9.26 7.99 1.99
C TYR A 119 9.85 6.88 2.84
N ALA A 120 10.14 7.19 4.11
CA ALA A 120 10.68 6.22 5.05
C ALA A 120 9.60 5.37 5.73
N ALA A 121 8.36 5.88 5.78
CA ALA A 121 7.22 5.17 6.34
C ALA A 121 5.91 5.67 5.74
N TYR A 122 4.93 4.77 5.71
CA TYR A 122 3.53 5.07 5.44
C TYR A 122 2.67 4.75 6.67
N ARG A 123 1.49 5.36 6.75
CA ARG A 123 0.47 5.03 7.74
C ARG A 123 -0.89 4.97 7.06
N LEU A 124 -1.56 3.84 7.16
CA LEU A 124 -2.91 3.66 6.63
C LEU A 124 -3.91 3.82 7.76
N ARG A 125 -4.60 4.96 7.86
CA ARG A 125 -5.64 5.16 8.87
C ARG A 125 -6.99 4.76 8.31
N LEU A 126 -7.56 3.68 8.84
CA LEU A 126 -8.91 3.30 8.48
C LEU A 126 -9.93 4.28 9.08
N ASN A 127 -11.02 4.46 8.34
CA ASN A 127 -12.22 5.16 8.77
C ASN A 127 -13.39 4.20 8.56
N ALA A 128 -13.45 3.18 9.40
CA ALA A 128 -14.50 2.17 9.37
C ALA A 128 -15.45 2.35 10.57
N PRO A 129 -16.75 2.08 10.41
CA PRO A 129 -17.70 2.13 11.52
C PRO A 129 -17.54 0.96 12.50
N GLU A 130 -16.95 -0.14 12.05
CA GLU A 130 -16.80 -1.40 12.78
C GLU A 130 -15.44 -2.06 12.50
N LYS A 131 -15.16 -3.20 13.15
CA LYS A 131 -13.96 -3.99 12.89
C LYS A 131 -13.88 -4.36 11.41
N VAL A 132 -12.68 -4.36 10.84
CA VAL A 132 -12.47 -4.74 9.45
C VAL A 132 -11.68 -6.04 9.36
N GLN A 133 -11.95 -6.82 8.32
CA GLN A 133 -11.04 -7.88 7.91
C GLN A 133 -10.17 -7.41 6.75
N LEU A 134 -8.90 -7.77 6.79
CA LEU A 134 -7.89 -7.38 5.83
C LEU A 134 -7.07 -8.61 5.50
N ALA A 135 -6.81 -8.84 4.21
CA ALA A 135 -5.87 -9.86 3.80
C ALA A 135 -4.49 -9.26 3.54
N GLN A 136 -4.41 -8.13 2.83
CA GLN A 136 -3.10 -7.62 2.41
C GLN A 136 -3.08 -6.12 2.19
N ILE A 137 -1.91 -5.52 2.43
CA ILE A 137 -1.54 -4.17 2.02
C ILE A 137 -0.22 -4.28 1.28
N GLU A 138 -0.14 -3.70 0.07
CA GLU A 138 1.10 -3.64 -0.71
C GLU A 138 1.47 -2.18 -1.02
N LEU A 139 2.76 -1.87 -1.16
CA LEU A 139 3.25 -0.57 -1.62
C LEU A 139 4.01 -0.75 -2.92
N LEU A 140 3.35 -0.51 -4.06
CA LEU A 140 3.91 -0.82 -5.37
C LEU A 140 4.63 0.40 -5.97
N GLY A 141 5.91 0.23 -6.28
CA GLY A 141 6.78 1.30 -6.77
C GLY A 141 7.89 0.80 -7.68
N VAL A 142 8.66 1.75 -8.20
CA VAL A 142 9.95 1.43 -8.84
C VAL A 142 10.99 1.45 -7.72
N ALA A 143 11.60 0.30 -7.45
CA ALA A 143 12.73 0.24 -6.55
C ALA A 143 13.92 1.01 -7.13
N ALA A 144 14.63 1.73 -6.26
CA ALA A 144 15.89 2.33 -6.62
C ALA A 144 16.91 1.22 -6.93
N ALA A 145 17.68 1.37 -8.01
CA ALA A 145 18.79 0.46 -8.26
C ALA A 145 19.73 0.49 -7.05
N THR A 146 20.01 -0.68 -6.49
CA THR A 146 21.04 -0.85 -5.46
C THR A 146 22.36 -0.33 -6.04
N ARG A 147 22.95 0.67 -5.40
CA ARG A 147 24.29 1.17 -5.76
C ARG A 147 25.37 0.26 -5.20
#